data_AF-A0A6C8GHI7-F1
#
_entry.id   AF-A0A6C8GHI7-F1
#
_cell.length_a   1.000
_cell.length_b   1.000
_cell.length_c   1.000
_cell.angle_alpha   90.00
_cell.angle_beta   90.00
_cell.angle_gamma   90.00
#
_symmetry.space_group_name_H-M   'P 1'
#
loop_
_entity.id
_entity.type
_entity.pdbx_description
1 polymer ?
#
loop_
_entity_poly.entity_id
_entity_poly.type
_entity_poly.pdbx_seq_one_letter_code
_entity_poly.pdbx_strand_id
1 'polypeptide(L)'
;QSEKVHKALAEAEADVAYYQVLAQEKRQEAGRRNRLGVQAMSREEIDQANNVLQTVLHQLAKAQATRDLAKLDLERTVIRAPADGWVTNLNVYAGEFITRGSTAVALVKKNSFYVQAYMEETKLEGVRPGYRAEITPLGSNRVLKGTVDSVAAGVTNASSTSDAKGMATIDSNLEWVRLAQRVPVRIRLDEQQGNLWPAGTTATVVITGKQDRDASQDSFFRKLAHRLREFG
;
A
#
# COMPACT_ATOMS: atom_id res chain seq x y z
N GLN A 1 26.03 7.67 -1.19
CA GLN A 1 25.63 6.24 -1.11
C GLN A 1 25.73 5.52 -2.45
N SER A 2 25.30 6.13 -3.57
CA SER A 2 25.43 5.55 -4.92
C SER A 2 26.84 5.02 -5.22
N GLU A 3 27.90 5.77 -4.91
CA GLU A 3 29.28 5.33 -5.19
C GLU A 3 29.67 4.02 -4.46
N LYS A 4 29.23 3.84 -3.20
CA LYS A 4 29.53 2.62 -2.42
C LYS A 4 28.84 1.38 -3.03
N VAL A 5 27.60 1.54 -3.49
CA VAL A 5 26.83 0.46 -4.10
C VAL A 5 27.38 0.14 -5.50
N HIS A 6 27.80 1.15 -6.27
CA HIS A 6 28.51 0.94 -7.54
C HIS A 6 29.83 0.18 -7.36
N LYS A 7 30.64 0.53 -6.35
CA LYS A 7 31.89 -0.18 -6.05
C LYS A 7 31.62 -1.64 -5.65
N ALA A 8 30.61 -1.89 -4.82
CA ALA A 8 30.22 -3.24 -4.43
C ALA A 8 29.74 -4.09 -5.63
N LEU A 9 29.03 -3.49 -6.59
CA LEU A 9 28.66 -4.17 -7.82
C LEU A 9 29.89 -4.52 -8.68
N ALA A 10 30.83 -3.57 -8.85
CA ALA A 10 32.05 -3.80 -9.61
C ALA A 10 32.92 -4.91 -8.99
N GLU A 11 33.01 -4.96 -7.66
CA GLU A 11 33.70 -6.04 -6.93
C GLU A 11 33.03 -7.41 -7.17
N ALA A 12 31.70 -7.48 -7.06
CA ALA A 12 30.96 -8.73 -7.32
C ALA A 12 31.03 -9.18 -8.79
N GLU A 13 31.11 -8.25 -9.74
CA GLU A 13 31.33 -8.57 -11.16
C GLU A 13 32.74 -9.13 -11.42
N ALA A 14 33.76 -8.59 -10.74
CA ALA A 14 35.11 -9.12 -10.79
C ALA A 14 35.20 -10.55 -10.23
N ASP A 15 34.50 -10.84 -9.12
CA ASP A 15 34.42 -12.18 -8.54
C ASP A 15 33.78 -13.19 -9.50
N VAL A 16 32.67 -12.79 -10.14
CA VAL A 16 32.01 -13.64 -11.15
C VAL A 16 32.97 -13.93 -12.30
N ALA A 17 33.68 -12.92 -12.82
CA ALA A 17 34.65 -13.11 -13.89
C ALA A 17 35.78 -14.06 -13.48
N TYR A 18 36.30 -13.92 -12.25
CA TYR A 18 37.32 -14.82 -11.70
C TYR A 18 36.85 -16.27 -11.64
N TYR A 19 35.69 -16.54 -11.02
CA TYR A 19 35.16 -17.90 -10.90
C TYR A 19 34.71 -18.49 -12.24
N GLN A 20 34.32 -17.66 -13.22
CA GLN A 20 34.02 -18.13 -14.58
C GLN A 20 35.26 -18.70 -15.25
N VAL A 21 36.38 -17.97 -15.20
CA VAL A 21 37.65 -18.43 -15.77
C VAL A 21 38.13 -19.70 -15.06
N LEU A 22 38.07 -19.72 -13.72
CA LEU A 22 38.45 -20.90 -12.92
C LEU A 22 37.57 -22.12 -13.23
N ALA A 23 36.25 -21.93 -13.36
CA ALA A 23 35.32 -23.00 -13.73
C ALA A 23 35.64 -23.55 -15.13
N GLN A 24 36.01 -22.68 -16.07
CA GLN A 24 36.37 -23.08 -17.42
C GLN A 24 37.68 -23.88 -17.45
N GLU A 25 38.69 -23.48 -16.68
CA GLU A 25 39.94 -24.23 -16.51
C GLU A 25 39.65 -25.62 -15.94
N LYS A 26 38.91 -25.71 -14.83
CA LYS A 26 38.58 -27.00 -14.18
C LYS A 26 37.70 -27.89 -15.04
N ARG A 27 36.83 -27.30 -15.87
CA ARG A 27 36.01 -28.06 -16.83
C ARG A 27 36.88 -28.70 -17.91
N GLN A 28 37.88 -27.99 -18.42
CA GLN A 28 38.82 -28.54 -19.38
C GLN A 28 39.71 -29.63 -18.76
N GLU A 29 40.16 -29.42 -17.52
CA GLU A 29 40.96 -30.40 -16.77
C GLU A 29 40.17 -31.70 -16.53
N ALA A 30 38.97 -31.61 -15.96
CA ALA A 30 38.09 -32.76 -15.72
C ALA A 30 37.72 -33.46 -17.03
N GLY A 31 37.36 -32.71 -18.08
CA GLY A 31 37.05 -33.25 -19.40
C GLY A 31 38.23 -33.95 -20.09
N ARG A 32 39.47 -33.58 -19.76
CA ARG A 32 40.68 -34.27 -20.25
C ARG A 32 40.88 -35.59 -19.50
N ARG A 33 40.78 -35.59 -18.17
CA ARG A 33 40.90 -36.81 -17.34
C ARG A 33 39.82 -37.83 -17.66
N ASN A 34 38.58 -37.37 -17.83
CA ASN A 34 37.45 -38.22 -18.24
C ASN A 34 37.68 -38.90 -19.61
N ARG A 35 38.37 -38.23 -20.55
CA ARG A 35 38.71 -38.79 -21.87
C ARG A 35 39.86 -39.79 -21.83
N LEU A 36 40.87 -39.54 -21.00
CA LEU A 36 41.98 -40.49 -20.80
C LEU A 36 41.51 -41.78 -20.13
N GLY A 37 40.47 -41.69 -19.29
CA GLY A 37 39.81 -42.84 -18.69
C GLY A 37 40.70 -43.62 -17.72
N VAL A 38 40.19 -44.75 -17.25
CA VAL A 38 40.85 -45.58 -16.21
C VAL A 38 42.11 -46.31 -16.69
N GLN A 39 42.41 -46.23 -17.99
CA GLN A 39 43.61 -46.86 -18.58
C GLN A 39 44.87 -46.02 -18.34
N ALA A 40 44.72 -44.71 -18.17
CA ALA A 40 45.83 -43.78 -17.95
C ALA A 40 45.78 -43.04 -16.61
N MET A 41 44.65 -43.08 -15.89
CA MET A 41 44.46 -42.45 -14.58
C MET A 41 43.66 -43.34 -13.64
N SER A 42 43.76 -43.12 -12.32
CA SER A 42 42.94 -43.85 -11.36
C SER A 42 41.48 -43.35 -11.35
N ARG A 43 40.54 -44.20 -10.92
CA ARG A 43 39.14 -43.78 -10.73
C ARG A 43 39.01 -42.64 -9.72
N GLU A 44 39.81 -42.71 -8.66
CA GLU A 44 39.82 -41.69 -7.60
C GLU A 44 40.27 -40.32 -8.15
N GLU A 45 41.29 -40.26 -9.00
CA GLU A 45 41.76 -39.01 -9.60
C GLU A 45 40.72 -38.36 -10.53
N ILE A 46 39.94 -39.20 -11.22
CA ILE A 46 38.83 -38.76 -12.07
C ILE A 46 37.70 -38.18 -11.21
N ASP A 47 37.31 -38.89 -10.15
CA ASP A 47 36.26 -38.45 -9.23
C ASP A 47 36.66 -37.18 -8.49
N GLN A 48 37.91 -37.08 -8.03
CA GLN A 48 38.46 -35.86 -7.43
C GLN A 48 38.40 -34.67 -8.40
N ALA A 49 38.76 -34.84 -9.67
CA ALA A 49 38.68 -33.77 -10.66
C ALA A 49 37.24 -33.29 -10.90
N ASN A 50 36.30 -34.23 -10.98
CA ASN A 50 34.88 -33.92 -11.14
C ASN A 50 34.32 -33.21 -9.89
N ASN A 51 34.71 -33.64 -8.68
CA ASN A 51 34.32 -33.00 -7.42
C ASN A 51 34.87 -31.57 -7.30
N VAL A 52 36.13 -31.35 -7.71
CA VAL A 52 36.73 -30.01 -7.76
C VAL A 52 35.98 -29.12 -8.74
N LEU A 53 35.64 -29.63 -9.94
CA LEU A 53 34.81 -28.89 -10.90
C LEU A 53 33.45 -28.51 -10.29
N GLN A 54 32.74 -29.45 -9.66
CA GLN A 54 31.45 -29.15 -9.02
C GLN A 54 31.59 -28.09 -7.92
N THR A 55 32.62 -28.18 -7.10
CA THR A 55 32.91 -27.19 -6.05
C THR A 55 33.08 -25.79 -6.64
N VAL A 56 33.86 -25.65 -7.72
CA VAL A 56 34.08 -24.36 -8.39
C VAL A 56 32.79 -23.86 -9.06
N LEU A 57 31.97 -24.75 -9.63
CA LEU A 57 30.67 -24.37 -10.18
C LEU A 57 29.72 -23.83 -9.11
N HIS A 58 29.71 -24.43 -7.91
CA HIS A 58 28.94 -23.90 -6.78
C HIS A 58 29.48 -22.55 -6.28
N GLN A 59 30.80 -22.35 -6.27
CA GLN A 59 31.41 -21.06 -5.95
C GLN A 59 31.03 -19.99 -6.99
N LEU A 60 31.03 -20.34 -8.28
CA LEU A 60 30.56 -19.46 -9.35
C LEU A 60 29.08 -19.10 -9.16
N ALA A 61 28.21 -20.07 -8.89
CA ALA A 61 26.80 -19.81 -8.63
C ALA A 61 26.59 -18.88 -7.43
N LYS A 62 27.37 -19.06 -6.35
CA LYS A 62 27.37 -18.16 -5.20
C LYS A 62 27.80 -16.74 -5.59
N ALA A 63 28.88 -16.58 -6.35
CA ALA A 63 29.35 -15.28 -6.81
C ALA A 63 28.32 -14.56 -7.70
N GLN A 64 27.63 -15.32 -8.58
CA GLN A 64 26.53 -14.80 -9.39
C GLN A 64 25.38 -14.29 -8.53
N ALA A 65 24.98 -15.03 -7.51
CA ALA A 65 23.94 -14.60 -6.58
C ALA A 65 24.34 -13.32 -5.81
N THR A 66 25.59 -13.21 -5.37
CA THR A 66 26.11 -11.98 -4.73
C THR A 66 26.06 -10.78 -5.70
N ARG A 67 26.45 -10.98 -6.96
CA ARG A 67 26.37 -9.94 -7.99
C ARG A 67 24.94 -9.50 -8.25
N ASP A 68 24.00 -10.44 -8.32
CA ASP A 68 22.58 -10.12 -8.53
C ASP A 68 21.98 -9.38 -7.34
N LEU A 69 22.39 -9.70 -6.11
CA LEU A 69 22.03 -8.94 -4.92
C LEU A 69 22.57 -7.50 -4.99
N ALA A 70 23.84 -7.32 -5.38
CA ALA A 70 24.44 -6.00 -5.54
C ALA A 70 23.74 -5.16 -6.64
N LYS A 71 23.32 -5.80 -7.75
CA LYS A 71 22.50 -5.14 -8.79
C LYS A 71 21.15 -4.69 -8.25
N LEU A 72 20.47 -5.56 -7.50
CA LEU A 72 19.19 -5.23 -6.89
C LEU A 72 19.31 -4.07 -5.89
N ASP A 73 20.38 -4.05 -5.09
CA ASP A 73 20.65 -2.95 -4.18
C ASP A 73 20.95 -1.64 -4.94
N LEU A 74 21.64 -1.70 -6.08
CA LEU A 74 21.84 -0.54 -6.95
C LEU A 74 20.53 0.00 -7.51
N GLU A 75 19.67 -0.87 -8.03
CA GLU A 75 18.35 -0.50 -8.53
C GLU A 75 17.49 0.14 -7.44
N ARG A 76 17.58 -0.39 -6.21
CA ARG A 76 16.87 0.14 -5.03
C ARG A 76 17.41 1.47 -4.51
N THR A 77 18.53 1.98 -5.03
CA THR A 77 18.96 3.36 -4.73
C THR A 77 18.08 4.41 -5.38
N VAL A 78 17.36 4.05 -6.46
CA VAL A 78 16.42 4.93 -7.16
C VAL A 78 15.01 4.62 -6.69
N ILE A 79 14.51 5.43 -5.77
CA ILE A 79 13.13 5.32 -5.28
C ILE A 79 12.19 5.95 -6.31
N ARG A 80 11.27 5.15 -6.85
CA ARG A 80 10.22 5.60 -7.78
C ARG A 80 8.86 5.53 -7.10
N ALA A 81 7.96 6.44 -7.49
CA ALA A 81 6.58 6.41 -7.03
C ALA A 81 5.88 5.14 -7.58
N PRO A 82 5.18 4.35 -6.75
CA PRO A 82 4.48 3.13 -7.20
C PRO A 82 3.20 3.44 -8.00
N ALA A 83 2.69 4.68 -7.93
CA ALA A 83 1.50 5.11 -8.65
C ALA A 83 1.51 6.64 -8.83
N ASP A 84 0.69 7.13 -9.76
CA ASP A 84 0.45 8.56 -9.89
C ASP A 84 -0.25 9.09 -8.62
N GLY A 85 0.23 10.23 -8.13
CA GLY A 85 -0.16 10.75 -6.82
C GLY A 85 0.22 12.20 -6.61
N TRP A 86 -0.05 12.68 -5.41
CA TRP A 86 0.52 13.89 -4.85
C TRP A 86 1.47 13.51 -3.73
N VAL A 87 2.68 14.07 -3.76
CA VAL A 87 3.65 13.90 -2.68
C VAL A 87 3.25 14.80 -1.53
N THR A 88 3.04 14.21 -0.35
CA THR A 88 2.82 14.92 0.91
C THR A 88 4.00 14.66 1.83
N ASN A 89 4.32 15.62 2.71
CA ASN A 89 5.37 15.49 3.72
C ASN A 89 6.71 14.96 3.18
N LEU A 90 7.28 15.65 2.20
CA LEU A 90 8.65 15.39 1.74
C LEU A 90 9.63 15.96 2.77
N ASN A 91 10.07 15.11 3.70
CA ASN A 91 11.02 15.49 4.75
C ASN A 91 12.40 14.90 4.42
N VAL A 92 12.94 15.25 3.25
CA VAL A 92 14.27 14.81 2.81
C VAL A 92 15.02 15.98 2.23
N TYR A 93 16.22 16.21 2.74
CA TYR A 93 17.16 17.18 2.18
C TYR A 93 18.24 16.49 1.34
N ALA A 94 18.78 17.21 0.35
CA ALA A 94 19.89 16.71 -0.45
C ALA A 94 21.10 16.45 0.45
N GLY A 95 21.65 15.23 0.39
CA GLY A 95 22.77 14.80 1.25
C GLY A 95 22.35 14.16 2.57
N GLU A 96 21.06 14.14 2.90
CA GLU A 96 20.54 13.48 4.10
C GLU A 96 20.63 11.95 3.98
N PHE A 97 20.97 11.30 5.11
CA PHE A 97 21.12 9.86 5.18
C PHE A 97 19.80 9.21 5.63
N ILE A 98 19.19 8.43 4.75
CA ILE A 98 17.95 7.71 5.03
C ILE A 98 18.28 6.24 5.34
N THR A 99 17.80 5.75 6.48
CA THR A 99 17.92 4.35 6.89
C THR A 99 16.82 3.49 6.26
N ARG A 100 17.12 2.21 6.01
CA ARG A 100 16.10 1.27 5.52
C ARG A 100 14.97 1.19 6.57
N GLY A 101 13.74 1.43 6.12
CA GLY A 101 12.54 1.38 6.95
C GLY A 101 12.06 2.72 7.52
N SER A 102 12.78 3.83 7.28
CA SER A 102 12.26 5.16 7.64
C SER A 102 11.31 5.70 6.57
N THR A 103 10.26 6.39 7.01
CA THR A 103 9.30 7.07 6.11
C THR A 103 9.90 8.39 5.65
N ALA A 104 10.44 8.40 4.44
CA ALA A 104 11.05 9.59 3.83
C ALA A 104 10.02 10.48 3.11
N VAL A 105 9.01 9.85 2.50
CA VAL A 105 8.02 10.51 1.63
C VAL A 105 6.66 9.86 1.86
N ALA A 106 5.60 10.66 1.97
CA ALA A 106 4.23 10.17 1.87
C ALA A 106 3.69 10.45 0.46
N LEU A 107 3.03 9.46 -0.14
CA LEU A 107 2.40 9.60 -1.46
C LEU A 107 0.91 9.34 -1.31
N VAL A 108 0.10 10.33 -1.66
CA VAL A 108 -1.35 10.17 -1.75
C VAL A 108 -1.70 9.82 -3.20
N LYS A 109 -2.18 8.59 -3.42
CA LYS A 109 -2.53 8.08 -4.74
C LYS A 109 -3.69 8.87 -5.38
N LYS A 110 -3.61 9.15 -6.68
CA LYS A 110 -4.74 9.71 -7.45
C LYS A 110 -5.87 8.70 -7.58
N ASN A 111 -7.11 9.17 -7.63
CA ASN A 111 -8.31 8.33 -7.78
C ASN A 111 -8.53 7.33 -6.63
N SER A 112 -7.93 7.56 -5.45
CA SER A 112 -8.13 6.75 -4.25
C SER A 112 -8.90 7.48 -3.15
N PHE A 113 -9.44 8.67 -3.42
CA PHE A 113 -10.11 9.45 -2.39
C PHE A 113 -11.47 8.84 -2.10
N TYR A 114 -11.80 8.74 -0.82
CA TYR A 114 -13.09 8.31 -0.33
C TYR A 114 -13.50 9.22 0.81
N VAL A 115 -14.80 9.24 1.10
CA VAL A 115 -15.35 9.99 2.23
C VAL A 115 -15.73 8.98 3.31
N GLN A 116 -15.25 9.23 4.53
CA GLN A 116 -15.62 8.47 5.71
C GLN A 116 -16.66 9.26 6.49
N ALA A 117 -17.92 8.82 6.46
CA ALA A 117 -19.02 9.45 7.17
C ALA A 117 -19.32 8.71 8.47
N TYR A 118 -19.25 9.40 9.60
CA TYR A 118 -19.57 8.84 10.92
C TYR A 118 -21.05 9.04 11.23
N MET A 119 -21.86 8.05 10.89
CA MET A 119 -23.32 8.13 10.99
C MET A 119 -23.80 7.66 12.37
N GLU A 120 -24.86 8.27 12.90
CA GLU A 120 -25.53 7.73 14.09
C GLU A 120 -26.12 6.35 13.78
N GLU A 121 -25.90 5.39 14.69
CA GLU A 121 -26.44 4.04 14.62
C GLU A 121 -27.96 4.04 14.37
N THR A 122 -28.70 4.94 15.02
CA THR A 122 -30.16 5.10 14.85
C THR A 122 -30.58 5.51 13.44
N LYS A 123 -29.67 6.10 12.65
CA LYS A 123 -29.92 6.54 11.27
C LYS A 123 -29.42 5.55 10.22
N LEU A 124 -28.84 4.42 10.63
CA LEU A 124 -28.34 3.40 9.70
C LEU A 124 -29.43 2.64 8.95
N GLU A 125 -30.67 2.65 9.45
CA GLU A 125 -31.78 1.99 8.77
C GLU A 125 -31.95 2.50 7.32
N GLY A 126 -31.71 3.80 7.09
CA GLY A 126 -31.73 4.44 5.78
C GLY A 126 -30.43 4.33 4.96
N VAL A 127 -29.42 3.59 5.45
CA VAL A 127 -28.11 3.46 4.80
C VAL A 127 -27.92 2.03 4.28
N ARG A 128 -27.65 1.89 3.00
CA ARG A 128 -27.32 0.62 2.36
C ARG A 128 -26.16 0.79 1.38
N PRO A 129 -25.29 -0.21 1.23
CA PRO A 129 -24.36 -0.27 0.11
C PRO A 129 -25.10 -0.06 -1.22
N GLY A 130 -24.52 0.77 -2.10
CA GLY A 130 -25.12 1.17 -3.37
C GLY A 130 -26.01 2.42 -3.32
N TYR A 131 -26.34 2.95 -2.14
CA TYR A 131 -27.12 4.19 -2.04
C TYR A 131 -26.31 5.41 -2.46
N ARG A 132 -27.02 6.43 -2.95
CA ARG A 132 -26.47 7.70 -3.40
C ARG A 132 -26.25 8.64 -2.22
N ALA A 133 -25.17 9.42 -2.31
CA ALA A 133 -24.77 10.36 -1.29
C ALA A 133 -24.33 11.69 -1.91
N GLU A 134 -24.77 12.77 -1.29
CA GLU A 134 -24.34 14.14 -1.54
C GLU A 134 -23.33 14.53 -0.47
N ILE A 135 -22.20 15.07 -0.93
CA ILE A 135 -21.07 15.44 -0.08
C ILE A 135 -20.78 16.91 -0.32
N THR A 136 -20.86 17.72 0.72
CA THR A 136 -20.54 19.14 0.67
C THR A 136 -19.32 19.40 1.54
N PRO A 137 -18.13 19.62 0.94
CA PRO A 137 -16.93 20.00 1.69
C PRO A 137 -17.17 21.29 2.47
N LEU A 138 -16.68 21.33 3.71
CA LEU A 138 -16.82 22.47 4.60
C LEU A 138 -16.20 23.72 3.97
N GLY A 139 -16.93 24.84 3.99
CA GLY A 139 -16.50 26.09 3.36
C GLY A 139 -16.68 26.14 1.84
N SER A 140 -17.34 25.14 1.23
CA SER A 140 -17.69 25.15 -0.19
C SER A 140 -19.19 25.05 -0.41
N ASN A 141 -19.69 25.65 -1.49
CA ASN A 141 -21.07 25.52 -1.95
C ASN A 141 -21.22 24.44 -3.05
N ARG A 142 -20.17 23.66 -3.31
CA ARG A 142 -20.18 22.63 -4.36
C ARG A 142 -20.62 21.30 -3.74
N VAL A 143 -21.65 20.70 -4.31
CA VAL A 143 -22.11 19.36 -3.94
C VAL A 143 -21.42 18.34 -4.81
N LEU A 144 -20.67 17.45 -4.19
CA LEU A 144 -20.08 16.28 -4.81
C LEU A 144 -21.02 15.09 -4.70
N LYS A 145 -21.00 14.22 -5.70
CA LYS A 145 -21.80 13.00 -5.72
C LYS A 145 -20.94 11.78 -5.45
N GLY A 146 -21.52 10.82 -4.76
CA GLY A 146 -20.89 9.56 -4.46
C GLY A 146 -21.88 8.45 -4.21
N THR A 147 -21.34 7.26 -4.03
CA THR A 147 -22.08 6.03 -3.74
C THR A 147 -21.56 5.41 -2.46
N VAL A 148 -22.45 4.97 -1.58
CA VAL A 148 -22.12 4.20 -0.39
C VAL A 148 -21.48 2.89 -0.84
N ASP A 149 -20.22 2.70 -0.48
CA ASP A 149 -19.44 1.52 -0.82
C ASP A 149 -19.67 0.42 0.22
N SER A 150 -19.46 0.77 1.49
CA SER A 150 -19.65 -0.17 2.61
C SER A 150 -20.05 0.53 3.90
N VAL A 151 -20.74 -0.21 4.76
CA VAL A 151 -21.02 0.13 6.15
C VAL A 151 -20.16 -0.80 7.01
N ALA A 152 -19.43 -0.26 7.99
CA ALA A 152 -18.59 -1.09 8.84
C ALA A 152 -19.43 -2.16 9.57
N ALA A 153 -19.00 -3.42 9.47
CA ALA A 153 -19.70 -4.57 10.05
C ALA A 153 -19.47 -4.74 11.57
N GLY A 154 -18.57 -3.96 12.16
CA GLY A 154 -18.29 -3.98 13.59
C GLY A 154 -17.80 -2.62 14.06
N VAL A 155 -18.35 -2.17 15.18
CA VAL A 155 -17.88 -1.01 15.94
C VAL A 155 -17.57 -1.49 17.34
N THR A 156 -16.35 -1.24 17.82
CA THR A 156 -15.96 -1.62 19.18
C THR A 156 -16.73 -0.74 20.17
N ASN A 157 -17.55 -1.36 21.01
CA ASN A 157 -18.20 -0.65 22.10
C ASN A 157 -17.15 -0.32 23.16
N ALA A 158 -16.84 0.97 23.36
CA ALA A 158 -15.88 1.43 24.36
C ALA A 158 -16.31 1.10 25.80
N SER A 159 -17.58 0.72 26.01
CA SER A 159 -18.17 0.43 27.31
C SER A 159 -18.18 -1.06 27.67
N SER A 160 -17.83 -1.98 26.76
CA SER A 160 -17.88 -3.42 27.03
C SER A 160 -16.47 -4.02 27.11
N THR A 161 -16.01 -4.34 28.32
CA THR A 161 -14.82 -5.16 28.52
C THR A 161 -15.19 -6.61 28.20
N SER A 162 -14.65 -7.17 27.12
CA SER A 162 -14.80 -8.59 26.82
C SER A 162 -13.94 -9.41 27.77
N ASP A 163 -14.55 -10.30 28.57
CA ASP A 163 -13.77 -11.24 29.38
C ASP A 163 -13.15 -12.31 28.47
N ALA A 164 -12.02 -12.91 28.89
CA ALA A 164 -11.18 -13.81 28.09
C ALA A 164 -11.88 -15.10 27.57
N LYS A 165 -13.17 -15.27 27.88
CA LYS A 165 -14.05 -16.35 27.39
C LYS A 165 -15.10 -15.89 26.37
N GLY A 166 -15.00 -14.66 25.86
CA GLY A 166 -15.91 -14.13 24.83
C GLY A 166 -17.33 -13.81 25.34
N MET A 167 -17.52 -13.79 26.66
CA MET A 167 -18.78 -13.36 27.28
C MET A 167 -18.70 -11.86 27.58
N ALA A 168 -19.75 -11.12 27.21
CA ALA A 168 -19.88 -9.72 27.57
C ALA A 168 -20.26 -9.60 29.05
N THR A 169 -19.35 -9.09 29.88
CA THR A 169 -19.65 -8.74 31.27
C THR A 169 -20.23 -7.33 31.28
N ILE A 170 -21.50 -7.21 31.66
CA ILE A 170 -22.17 -5.91 31.83
C ILE A 170 -21.91 -5.47 33.27
N ASP A 171 -21.12 -4.42 33.47
CA ASP A 171 -21.02 -3.77 34.78
C ASP A 171 -22.33 -3.06 35.09
N SER A 172 -22.91 -3.33 36.25
CA SER A 172 -24.29 -2.96 36.61
C SER A 172 -24.39 -1.53 37.13
N ASN A 173 -23.63 -0.60 36.54
CA ASN A 173 -23.80 0.83 36.78
C ASN A 173 -24.79 1.37 35.74
N LEU A 174 -26.01 1.67 36.23
CA LEU A 174 -27.14 2.20 35.49
C LEU A 174 -26.82 3.50 34.75
N GLU A 175 -26.36 3.41 33.50
CA GLU A 175 -26.58 4.46 32.50
C GLU A 175 -27.83 4.09 31.67
N TRP A 176 -29.00 4.53 32.15
CA TRP A 176 -30.28 4.38 31.45
C TRP A 176 -30.39 5.25 30.19
N VAL A 177 -29.36 6.05 29.88
CA VAL A 177 -29.23 6.84 28.65
C VAL A 177 -28.12 6.23 27.80
N ARG A 178 -28.51 5.48 26.77
CA ARG A 178 -27.57 4.99 25.75
C ARG A 178 -27.46 6.03 24.64
N LEU A 179 -26.25 6.57 24.44
CA LEU A 179 -25.96 7.40 23.28
C LEU A 179 -25.76 6.51 22.05
N ALA A 180 -26.29 6.93 20.91
CA ALA A 180 -26.07 6.23 19.64
C ALA A 180 -24.57 6.23 19.29
N GLN A 181 -24.04 5.07 18.92
CA GLN A 181 -22.65 5.00 18.45
C GLN A 181 -22.52 5.58 17.05
N ARG A 182 -21.30 6.03 16.72
CA ARG A 182 -20.96 6.54 15.40
C ARG A 182 -20.40 5.41 14.56
N VAL A 183 -21.18 4.96 13.59
CA VAL A 183 -20.79 3.88 12.68
C VAL A 183 -20.12 4.46 11.44
N PRO A 184 -18.87 4.05 11.13
CA PRO A 184 -18.18 4.51 9.95
C PRO A 184 -18.83 3.93 8.68
N VAL A 185 -19.30 4.81 7.80
CA VAL A 185 -19.83 4.52 6.46
C VAL A 185 -18.84 5.05 5.42
N ARG A 186 -18.38 4.16 4.54
CA ARG A 186 -17.45 4.50 3.47
C ARG A 186 -18.22 4.86 2.21
N ILE A 187 -17.89 6.00 1.62
CA ILE A 187 -18.53 6.52 0.41
C ILE A 187 -17.48 6.74 -0.66
N ARG A 188 -17.69 6.12 -1.82
CA ARG A 188 -16.88 6.31 -3.01
C ARG A 188 -17.36 7.54 -3.77
N LEU A 189 -16.45 8.45 -4.10
CA LEU A 189 -16.75 9.61 -4.95
C LEU A 189 -16.94 9.13 -6.40
N ASP A 190 -17.88 9.73 -7.12
CA ASP A 190 -18.08 9.42 -8.55
C ASP A 190 -16.99 10.06 -9.41
N GLU A 191 -16.63 11.30 -9.10
CA GLU A 191 -15.56 12.03 -9.76
C GLU A 191 -14.62 12.66 -8.73
N GLN A 192 -13.33 12.35 -8.83
CA GLN A 192 -12.31 12.98 -8.00
C GLN A 192 -11.86 14.30 -8.65
N GLN A 193 -12.19 15.42 -8.01
CA GLN A 193 -11.91 16.79 -8.49
C GLN A 193 -10.43 17.21 -8.24
N GLY A 194 -9.47 16.31 -8.48
CA GLY A 194 -8.05 16.54 -8.24
C GLY A 194 -7.70 16.73 -6.75
N ASN A 195 -6.79 17.65 -6.45
CA ASN A 195 -6.34 18.01 -5.09
C ASN A 195 -6.94 19.34 -4.61
N LEU A 196 -8.14 19.72 -5.07
CA LEU A 196 -8.82 20.93 -4.56
C LEU A 196 -9.12 20.81 -3.06
N TRP A 197 -9.43 19.59 -2.60
CA TRP A 197 -9.65 19.28 -1.20
C TRP A 197 -8.65 18.21 -0.77
N PRO A 198 -7.61 18.58 0.00
CA PRO A 198 -6.65 17.62 0.52
C PRO A 198 -7.33 16.55 1.37
N ALA A 199 -6.70 15.36 1.45
CA ALA A 199 -7.12 14.32 2.38
C ALA A 199 -7.15 14.88 3.81
N GLY A 200 -8.25 14.65 4.52
CA GLY A 200 -8.51 15.22 5.86
C GLY A 200 -9.47 16.41 5.86
N THR A 201 -9.92 16.89 4.69
CA THR A 201 -10.96 17.93 4.62
C THR A 201 -12.28 17.43 5.22
N THR A 202 -12.85 18.20 6.15
CA THR A 202 -14.18 17.93 6.72
C THR A 202 -15.27 18.20 5.69
N ALA A 203 -16.28 17.33 5.65
CA ALA A 203 -17.44 17.49 4.76
C ALA A 203 -18.73 17.08 5.47
N THR A 204 -19.84 17.69 5.04
CA THR A 204 -21.19 17.27 5.39
C THR A 204 -21.67 16.24 4.39
N VAL A 205 -22.24 15.13 4.87
CA VAL A 205 -22.73 14.03 4.03
C VAL A 205 -24.22 13.84 4.24
N VAL A 206 -24.96 13.75 3.14
CA VAL A 206 -26.39 13.43 3.13
C VAL A 206 -26.62 12.23 2.22
N ILE A 207 -27.24 11.18 2.74
CA ILE A 207 -27.57 9.98 1.96
C ILE A 207 -28.97 10.17 1.37
N THR A 208 -29.08 10.12 0.04
CA THR A 208 -30.30 10.45 -0.69
C THR A 208 -31.14 9.22 -1.05
N GLY A 209 -30.61 8.00 -0.87
CA GLY A 209 -31.33 6.74 -1.08
C GLY A 209 -30.92 6.03 -2.37
N LYS A 210 -31.87 5.40 -3.09
CA LYS A 210 -31.56 4.62 -4.29
C LYS A 210 -31.17 5.46 -5.51
N GLN A 211 -31.54 6.73 -5.54
CA GLN A 211 -31.31 7.65 -6.65
C GLN A 211 -30.76 8.98 -6.12
N ASP A 212 -30.12 9.75 -7.00
CA ASP A 212 -29.74 11.12 -6.70
C ASP A 212 -30.99 11.94 -6.41
N ARG A 213 -30.87 12.96 -5.54
CA ARG A 213 -31.99 13.83 -5.25
C ARG A 213 -32.32 14.66 -6.49
N ASP A 214 -33.59 14.66 -6.89
CA ASP A 214 -34.05 15.50 -7.99
C ASP A 214 -33.97 16.97 -7.58
N ALA A 215 -33.00 17.70 -8.14
CA ALA A 215 -32.78 19.13 -7.88
C ALA A 215 -33.99 20.01 -8.29
N SER A 216 -34.94 19.46 -9.04
CA SER A 216 -36.19 20.12 -9.45
C SER A 216 -37.16 20.33 -8.28
N GLN A 217 -37.18 19.44 -7.28
CA GLN A 217 -38.09 19.57 -6.11
C GLN A 217 -37.61 20.62 -5.10
N ASP A 218 -36.30 20.88 -5.04
CA ASP A 218 -35.70 21.89 -4.16
C ASP A 218 -36.05 23.33 -4.57
N SER A 219 -36.25 23.54 -5.88
CA SER A 219 -36.65 24.83 -6.44
C SER A 219 -38.01 25.30 -5.91
N PHE A 220 -38.94 24.37 -5.67
CA PHE A 220 -40.30 24.70 -5.26
C PHE A 220 -40.35 25.22 -3.82
N PHE A 221 -39.68 24.54 -2.88
CA PHE A 221 -39.63 24.96 -1.48
C PHE A 221 -38.78 26.23 -1.28
N ARG A 222 -37.68 26.41 -2.01
CA ARG A 222 -36.92 27.67 -1.99
C ARG A 222 -37.70 28.83 -2.60
N LYS A 223 -38.45 28.63 -3.70
CA LYS A 223 -39.33 29.68 -4.28
C LYS A 223 -40.48 30.05 -3.35
N LEU A 224 -41.06 29.09 -2.64
CA LEU A 224 -42.14 29.36 -1.68
C LEU A 224 -41.62 30.12 -0.44
N ALA A 225 -40.44 29.77 0.06
CA ALA A 225 -39.80 30.48 1.17
C ALA A 225 -39.38 31.92 0.81
N HIS A 226 -39.05 32.20 -0.45
CA HIS A 226 -38.79 33.57 -0.91
C HIS A 226 -40.07 34.42 -1.03
N ARG A 227 -41.21 33.85 -1.46
CA ARG A 227 -42.48 34.58 -1.57
C ARG A 227 -43.11 34.95 -0.22
N LEU A 228 -42.84 34.19 0.84
CA LEU A 228 -43.36 34.46 2.19
C LEU A 228 -42.58 35.55 2.94
N ARG A 229 -41.43 35.99 2.42
CA ARG A 229 -40.61 37.05 3.03
C ARG A 229 -40.96 38.46 2.52
N GLU A 230 -41.87 38.58 1.56
CA GLU A 230 -42.34 39.86 0.98
C GLU A 230 -43.69 40.34 1.55
N PHE A 231 -44.30 39.59 2.48
CA PHE A 231 -45.60 39.92 3.08
C PHE A 231 -45.60 39.98 4.62
N GLY A 232 -44.48 40.38 5.22
CA GLY A 232 -44.36 40.66 6.66
C GLY A 232 -43.84 42.05 6.91
#